data_AF-A0ABD5VCY6-F1
#
_entry.id   AF-A0ABD5VCY6-F1
#
_cell.length_a   1.000
_cell.length_b   1.000
_cell.length_c   1.000
_cell.angle_alpha   90.00
_cell.angle_beta   90.00
_cell.angle_gamma   90.00
#
_symmetry.space_group_name_H-M   'P 1'
#
loop_
_entity.id
_entity.type
_entity.pdbx_description
1 polymer ?
#
loop_
_entity_poly.entity_id
_entity_poly.type
_entity_poly.pdbx_seq_one_letter_code
_entity_poly.pdbx_strand_id
1 'polypeptide(L)' 'MAKNIHVVVDDDVHERLSRIKNDHGLTWEGMLLHAANDLDTPD' A
#
# COMPACT_ATOMS: atom_id res chain seq x y z
N MET A 1 21.78 0.66 -1.12
CA MET A 1 21.27 2.04 -1.19
C MET A 1 19.76 1.98 -1.04
N ALA A 2 19.17 2.73 -0.11
CA ALA A 2 17.72 2.81 0.01
C ALA A 2 17.16 3.62 -1.16
N LYS A 3 15.97 3.24 -1.65
CA LYS A 3 15.22 3.99 -2.67
C LYS A 3 13.90 4.41 -2.05
N ASN A 4 13.43 5.61 -2.38
CA ASN A 4 12.19 6.16 -1.84
C ASN A 4 11.14 6.22 -2.95
N ILE A 5 9.90 5.86 -2.60
CA ILE A 5 8.74 6.01 -3.47
C ILE A 5 7.88 7.11 -2.86
N HIS A 6 7.53 8.11 -3.66
CA HIS A 6 6.65 9.20 -3.26
C HIS A 6 5.41 9.19 -4.15
N VAL A 7 4.23 9.07 -3.54
CA VAL A 7 2.95 9.05 -4.25
C VAL A 7 2.08 10.15 -3.64
N VAL A 8 1.64 11.09 -4.48
CA VAL A 8 0.71 12.13 -4.08
C VAL A 8 -0.71 11.62 -4.33
N VAL A 9 -1.53 11.65 -3.29
CA VAL A 9 -2.93 11.24 -3.32
C VAL A 9 -3.77 12.22 -2.50
N ASP A 10 -5.05 12.31 -2.79
CA ASP A 10 -6.01 13.05 -1.96
C ASP A 10 -6.12 12.47 -0.54
N ASP A 11 -6.53 13.32 0.41
CA ASP A 11 -6.68 12.96 1.82
C ASP A 11 -7.58 11.73 2.03
N ASP A 12 -8.73 11.66 1.34
CA ASP A 12 -9.66 10.52 1.42
C ASP A 12 -8.98 9.20 1.02
N VAL A 13 -8.12 9.25 0.00
CA VAL A 13 -7.38 8.08 -0.48
C VAL A 13 -6.30 7.70 0.54
N HIS A 14 -5.57 8.69 1.07
CA HIS A 14 -4.57 8.44 2.10
C HIS A 14 -5.19 7.82 3.36
N GLU A 15 -6.33 8.33 3.83
CA GLU A 15 -7.06 7.77 4.97
C GLU A 15 -7.50 6.33 4.72
N ARG A 16 -8.03 6.06 3.53
CA ARG A 16 -8.45 4.70 3.16
C ARG A 16 -7.26 3.74 3.14
N LEU A 17 -6.14 4.13 2.55
CA LEU A 17 -4.93 3.30 2.54
C LEU A 17 -4.38 3.10 3.96
N SER A 18 -4.40 4.13 4.80
CA SER A 18 -3.98 4.04 6.21
C SER A 18 -4.84 3.03 6.98
N ARG A 19 -6.16 3.01 6.76
CA ARG A 19 -7.06 2.02 7.37
C ARG A 19 -6.73 0.60 6.93
N ILE A 20 -6.60 0.36 5.62
CA ILE A 20 -6.25 -0.98 5.08
C ILE A 20 -4.91 -1.45 5.66
N LYS A 21 -3.90 -0.57 5.65
CA LYS A 21 -2.59 -0.86 6.23
C LYS A 21 -2.70 -1.28 7.70
N ASN A 22 -3.49 -0.57 8.51
CA ASN A 22 -3.62 -0.84 9.94
C ASN A 22 -4.47 -2.10 10.22
N ASP A 23 -5.54 -2.33 9.46
CA ASP A 23 -6.42 -3.50 9.61
C ASP A 23 -5.65 -4.81 9.40
N HIS A 24 -4.76 -4.82 8.40
CA HIS A 24 -3.89 -5.97 8.11
C HIS A 24 -2.59 -5.99 8.95
N GLY A 25 -2.36 -5.01 9.83
CA GLY A 25 -1.13 -4.93 10.64
C GLY A 25 0.15 -4.71 9.82
N LEU A 26 0.05 -4.06 8.66
CA LEU A 26 1.14 -3.91 7.70
C LEU A 26 1.92 -2.59 7.88
N THR A 27 3.13 -2.57 7.31
CA THR A 27 3.84 -1.33 6.95
C THR A 27 3.35 -0.83 5.58
N TRP A 28 3.67 0.42 5.22
CA TRP A 28 3.37 0.94 3.88
C TRP A 28 4.02 0.11 2.77
N GLU A 29 5.27 -0.31 2.97
CA GLU A 29 5.97 -1.22 2.06
C GLU A 29 5.26 -2.58 1.98
N GLY A 30 4.89 -3.15 3.12
CA GLY A 30 4.17 -4.43 3.18
C GLY A 30 2.82 -4.37 2.47
N MET A 31 2.07 -3.27 2.63
CA MET A 31 0.81 -3.05 1.92
C MET A 31 1.01 -2.98 0.40
N LEU A 32 2.03 -2.24 -0.07
CA LEU A 32 2.34 -2.14 -1.50
C LEU A 32 2.75 -3.49 -2.10
N LEU A 33 3.58 -4.26 -1.38
CA LEU A 33 3.96 -5.61 -1.80
C LEU A 33 2.77 -6.56 -1.81
N HIS A 34 1.92 -6.51 -0.78
CA HIS A 34 0.71 -7.33 -0.72
C HIS A 34 -0.22 -7.05 -1.90
N ALA A 35 -0.51 -5.77 -2.16
CA ALA A 35 -1.32 -5.36 -3.30
C ALA A 35 -0.70 -5.75 -4.65
N ALA A 36 0.62 -5.64 -4.80
CA ALA A 36 1.31 -6.05 -6.02
C ALA A 36 1.20 -7.56 -6.29
N ASN A 37 1.32 -8.40 -5.25
CA ASN A 37 1.14 -9.85 -5.40
C ASN A 37 -0.32 -10.21 -5.73
N ASP A 38 -1.29 -9.51 -5.15
CA ASP A 38 -2.71 -9.72 -5.43
C ASP A 38 -3.04 -9.41 -6.90
N LEU A 39 -2.47 -8.31 -7.43
CA LEU A 39 -2.59 -7.90 -8.83
C LEU A 39 -1.91 -8.86 -9.83
N ASP A 40 -0.89 -9.60 -9.40
CA ASP A 40 -0.15 -10.57 -10.24
C ASP A 40 -0.85 -11.93 -10.31
N THR A 41 -1.89 -12.16 -9.50
CA THR A 41 -2.68 -13.39 -9.56
C THR A 41 -3.54 -13.38 -10.83
N PRO A 42 -3.25 -14.20 -11.86
CA PRO A 42 -4.18 -14.37 -12.96
C PRO A 42 -5.45 -15.05 -12.43
N ASP A 43 -6.61 -14.55 -12.86
CA ASP A 43 -7.93 -15.18 -12.63
C ASP A 43 -7.95 -16.64 -13.14
#